data_AF-A0A1B8QB81-F1
#
_entry.id   AF-A0A1B8QB81-F1
#
_cell.length_a   1.000
_cell.length_b   1.000
_cell.length_c   1.000
_cell.angle_alpha   90.00
_cell.angle_beta   90.00
_cell.angle_gamma   90.00
#
_symmetry.space_group_name_H-M   'P 1'
#
loop_
_entity.id
_entity.type
_entity.pdbx_description
1 polymer ?
#
loop_
_entity_poly.entity_id
_entity_poly.type
_entity_poly.pdbx_seq_one_letter_code
_entity_poly.pdbx_strand_id
1 'polypeptide(L)'
;MNASNLNPTSQPSSQDPTQDDAITAEMQAFYERADAFINLANSLRTDEVHAGKITASMLYAVARFSAWTAATGFVKGSDYAKEKAEIIEHFGKNFERMLADNIDDYAENFATYMQIGQNTPNDDQA
;
A
#
# COMPACT_ATOMS: atom_id res chain seq x y z
N MET A 1 -37.01 57.61 4.33
CA MET A 1 -37.52 56.55 5.24
C MET A 1 -38.27 55.58 4.33
N ASN A 2 -37.95 54.30 4.12
CA ASN A 2 -37.25 53.23 4.84
C ASN A 2 -36.55 52.37 3.75
N ALA A 3 -35.24 52.13 3.78
CA ALA A 3 -34.55 51.04 4.49
C ALA A 3 -34.95 49.62 4.05
N SER A 4 -33.97 48.95 3.41
CA SER A 4 -33.67 47.52 3.52
C SER A 4 -34.49 46.53 2.67
N ASN A 5 -33.83 45.98 1.65
CA ASN A 5 -33.82 44.53 1.45
C ASN A 5 -32.44 44.12 0.92
N LEU A 6 -31.58 43.74 1.87
CA LEU A 6 -30.32 43.05 1.65
C LEU A 6 -30.59 41.55 1.54
N ASN A 7 -29.94 40.95 0.56
CA ASN A 7 -29.69 39.55 0.28
C ASN A 7 -29.69 38.58 1.49
N PRO A 8 -30.36 37.42 1.45
CA PRO A 8 -29.98 36.29 2.28
C PRO A 8 -28.82 35.55 1.60
N THR A 9 -27.64 35.72 2.16
CA THR A 9 -26.42 34.96 1.86
C THR A 9 -26.73 33.46 1.92
N SER A 10 -26.71 32.77 0.78
CA SER A 10 -26.58 31.31 0.74
C SER A 10 -25.21 30.96 1.32
N GLN A 11 -25.16 30.52 2.58
CA GLN A 11 -23.96 29.87 3.09
C GLN A 11 -23.76 28.55 2.32
N PRO A 12 -22.54 28.25 1.84
CA PRO A 12 -22.25 26.93 1.32
C PRO A 12 -22.29 25.94 2.49
N SER A 13 -23.15 24.92 2.37
CA SER A 13 -23.20 23.78 3.28
C SER A 13 -21.86 23.06 3.27
N SER A 14 -21.08 23.18 4.33
CA SER A 14 -19.97 22.28 4.63
C SER A 14 -20.57 20.93 5.04
N GLN A 15 -20.79 20.05 4.07
CA GLN A 15 -21.10 18.65 4.37
C GLN A 15 -19.81 17.97 4.82
N ASP A 16 -19.79 17.55 6.08
CA ASP A 16 -18.78 16.60 6.56
C ASP A 16 -18.93 15.29 5.75
N PRO A 17 -17.81 14.67 5.32
CA PRO A 17 -17.85 13.42 4.56
C PRO A 17 -18.53 12.32 5.36
N THR A 18 -19.29 11.45 4.67
CA THR A 18 -19.93 10.30 5.32
C THR A 18 -18.89 9.27 5.76
N GLN A 19 -19.28 8.34 6.63
CA GLN A 19 -18.37 7.28 7.11
C GLN A 19 -17.84 6.40 5.95
N ASP A 20 -18.67 6.14 4.94
CA ASP A 20 -18.28 5.36 3.75
C ASP A 20 -17.27 6.13 2.87
N ASP A 21 -17.44 7.45 2.75
CA ASP A 21 -16.49 8.31 2.04
C ASP A 21 -15.13 8.33 2.74
N ALA A 22 -15.13 8.38 4.08
CA ALA A 22 -13.91 8.37 4.88
C ALA A 22 -13.17 7.02 4.79
N ILE A 23 -13.89 5.89 4.82
CA ILE A 23 -13.29 4.55 4.64
C ILE A 23 -12.63 4.45 3.25
N THR A 24 -13.31 4.93 2.22
CA THR A 24 -12.79 4.93 0.84
C THR A 24 -11.52 5.78 0.72
N ALA A 25 -11.51 6.97 1.33
CA ALA A 25 -10.36 7.86 1.33
C ALA A 25 -9.14 7.22 2.02
N GLU A 26 -9.33 6.54 3.16
CA GLU A 26 -8.23 5.87 3.86
C GLU A 26 -7.69 4.66 3.08
N MET A 27 -8.56 3.90 2.41
CA MET A 27 -8.12 2.82 1.51
C MET A 27 -7.28 3.36 0.36
N GLN A 28 -7.72 4.47 -0.24
CA GLN A 28 -6.97 5.13 -1.31
C GLN A 28 -5.59 5.59 -0.81
N ALA A 29 -5.55 6.26 0.36
CA ALA A 29 -4.30 6.72 0.95
C ALA A 29 -3.36 5.55 1.32
N PHE A 30 -3.90 4.39 1.71
CA PHE A 30 -3.13 3.17 1.92
C PHE A 30 -2.46 2.70 0.62
N TYR A 31 -3.21 2.60 -0.49
CA TYR A 31 -2.65 2.19 -1.78
C TYR A 31 -1.62 3.19 -2.30
N GLU A 32 -1.86 4.49 -2.18
CA GLU A 32 -0.89 5.52 -2.58
C GLU A 32 0.45 5.39 -1.85
N ARG A 33 0.42 5.06 -0.55
CA ARG A 33 1.65 4.79 0.20
C ARG A 33 2.34 3.50 -0.27
N ALA A 34 1.58 2.44 -0.54
CA ALA A 34 2.15 1.19 -1.06
C ALA A 34 2.81 1.41 -2.44
N ASP A 35 2.14 2.13 -3.34
CA ASP A 35 2.65 2.46 -4.66
C ASP A 35 3.90 3.32 -4.60
N ALA A 36 4.00 4.25 -3.64
CA ALA A 36 5.22 5.02 -3.43
C ALA A 36 6.43 4.12 -3.11
N PHE A 37 6.25 3.07 -2.31
CA PHE A 37 7.31 2.10 -2.04
C PHE A 37 7.65 1.24 -3.27
N ILE A 38 6.65 0.82 -4.04
CA ILE A 38 6.84 0.06 -5.30
C ILE A 38 7.58 0.91 -6.33
N ASN A 39 7.22 2.18 -6.48
CA ASN A 39 7.89 3.11 -7.38
C ASN A 39 9.36 3.31 -7.01
N LEU A 40 9.65 3.45 -5.70
CA LEU A 40 11.03 3.48 -5.22
C LEU A 40 11.75 2.16 -5.56
N ALA A 41 11.15 1.00 -5.27
CA ALA A 41 11.72 -0.29 -5.59
C ALA A 41 12.05 -0.43 -7.08
N ASN A 42 11.15 0.00 -7.97
CA ASN A 42 11.36 0.00 -9.42
C ASN A 42 12.51 0.93 -9.83
N SER A 43 12.65 2.10 -9.19
CA SER A 43 13.75 3.03 -9.45
C SER A 43 15.14 2.49 -9.05
N LEU A 44 15.19 1.53 -8.13
CA LEU A 44 16.43 0.89 -7.68
C LEU A 44 16.91 -0.22 -8.61
N ARG A 45 16.13 -0.57 -9.65
CA ARG A 45 16.46 -1.64 -10.58
C ARG A 45 17.60 -1.23 -11.51
N THR A 46 18.63 -2.06 -11.56
CA THR A 46 19.75 -1.95 -12.49
C THR A 46 20.05 -3.31 -13.10
N ASP A 47 21.00 -3.39 -14.03
CA ASP A 47 21.45 -4.66 -14.61
C ASP A 47 22.02 -5.61 -13.54
N GLU A 48 22.60 -5.07 -12.47
CA GLU A 48 23.20 -5.83 -11.37
C GLU A 48 22.24 -6.06 -10.19
N VAL A 49 21.24 -5.18 -10.05
CA VAL A 49 20.27 -5.14 -8.96
C VAL A 49 18.89 -5.51 -9.50
N HIS A 50 18.64 -6.82 -9.61
CA HIS A 50 17.38 -7.38 -10.08
C HIS A 50 16.31 -7.42 -8.96
N ALA A 51 15.06 -7.67 -9.36
CA ALA A 51 13.88 -7.67 -8.49
C ALA A 51 14.09 -8.48 -7.19
N GLY A 52 14.63 -9.70 -7.27
CA GLY A 52 14.91 -10.51 -6.07
C GLY A 52 15.81 -9.84 -5.01
N LYS A 53 16.85 -9.08 -5.40
CA LYS A 53 17.69 -8.34 -4.45
C LYS A 53 16.94 -7.17 -3.81
N ILE A 54 16.10 -6.51 -4.61
CA ILE A 54 15.24 -5.41 -4.15
C ILE A 54 14.19 -5.95 -3.18
N THR A 55 13.52 -7.06 -3.51
CA THR A 55 12.57 -7.74 -2.62
C THR A 55 13.19 -8.12 -1.28
N ALA A 56 14.41 -8.69 -1.28
CA ALA A 56 15.14 -8.98 -0.04
C ALA A 56 15.40 -7.71 0.79
N SER A 57 15.75 -6.60 0.13
CA SER A 57 15.99 -5.31 0.78
C SER A 57 14.70 -4.72 1.34
N MET A 58 13.60 -4.80 0.61
CA MET A 58 12.27 -4.35 1.07
C MET A 58 11.79 -5.18 2.26
N LEU A 59 11.93 -6.51 2.22
CA LEU A 59 11.55 -7.39 3.34
C LEU A 59 12.32 -7.01 4.62
N TYR A 60 13.62 -6.74 4.49
CA TYR A 60 14.42 -6.26 5.63
C TYR A 60 14.01 -4.87 6.11
N ALA A 61 13.67 -3.95 5.19
CA ALA A 61 13.17 -2.63 5.55
C ALA A 61 11.85 -2.71 6.32
N VAL A 62 10.90 -3.52 5.85
CA VAL A 62 9.62 -3.79 6.53
C VAL A 62 9.87 -4.38 7.92
N ALA A 63 10.73 -5.39 8.05
CA ALA A 63 11.05 -5.98 9.35
C ALA A 63 11.59 -4.96 10.36
N ARG A 64 12.47 -4.04 9.93
CA ARG A 64 13.01 -2.99 10.79
C ARG A 64 11.95 -1.96 11.18
N PHE A 65 11.11 -1.57 10.23
CA PHE A 65 10.04 -0.61 10.47
C PHE A 65 9.00 -1.20 11.42
N SER A 66 8.54 -2.43 11.18
CA SER A 66 7.62 -3.17 12.06
C SER A 66 8.18 -3.33 13.48
N ALA A 67 9.47 -3.66 13.63
CA ALA A 67 10.11 -3.75 14.94
C ALA A 67 10.08 -2.40 15.69
N TRP A 68 10.35 -1.30 14.99
CA TRP A 68 10.23 0.03 15.57
C TRP A 68 8.78 0.38 15.91
N THR A 69 7.82 0.14 15.01
CA THR A 69 6.39 0.40 15.24
C THR A 69 5.86 -0.38 16.43
N ALA A 70 6.26 -1.64 16.62
CA ALA A 70 5.91 -2.39 17.83
C ALA A 70 6.55 -1.75 19.06
N ALA A 71 7.83 -1.38 18.99
CA ALA A 71 8.55 -0.81 20.12
C ALA A 71 7.99 0.54 20.62
N THR A 72 7.33 1.35 19.77
CA THR A 72 6.72 2.62 20.21
C THR A 72 5.58 2.43 21.21
N GLY A 73 5.01 1.23 21.31
CA GLY A 73 4.01 0.86 22.32
C GLY A 73 4.59 0.53 23.71
N PHE A 74 5.92 0.48 23.87
CA PHE A 74 6.57 0.04 25.10
C PHE A 74 7.42 1.15 25.75
N VAL A 75 7.46 1.13 27.08
CA VAL A 75 8.33 2.01 27.88
C VAL A 75 9.69 1.37 28.16
N LYS A 76 9.75 0.03 28.28
CA LYS A 76 10.95 -0.73 28.65
C LYS A 76 11.28 -1.77 27.60
N GLY A 77 12.54 -1.80 27.17
CA GLY A 77 13.03 -2.81 26.22
C GLY A 77 12.90 -4.25 26.72
N SER A 78 12.93 -4.47 28.03
CA SER A 78 12.72 -5.79 28.63
C SER A 78 11.29 -6.32 28.44
N ASP A 79 10.30 -5.43 28.44
CA ASP A 79 8.91 -5.82 28.25
C ASP A 79 8.64 -6.05 26.76
N TYR A 80 9.15 -5.18 25.89
CA TYR A 80 9.17 -5.42 24.44
C TYR A 80 9.81 -6.76 24.06
N ALA A 81 10.94 -7.12 24.70
CA ALA A 81 11.62 -8.38 24.42
C ALA A 81 10.82 -9.62 24.82
N LYS A 82 9.95 -9.53 25.83
CA LYS A 82 9.04 -10.64 26.22
C LYS A 82 7.97 -10.88 25.15
N GLU A 83 7.48 -9.82 24.53
CA GLU A 83 6.46 -9.87 23.49
C GLU A 83 6.99 -10.23 22.09
N LYS A 84 8.29 -10.54 21.97
CA LYS A 84 8.95 -10.79 20.67
C LYS A 84 8.21 -11.84 19.82
N ALA A 85 7.76 -12.94 20.44
CA ALA A 85 7.09 -14.01 19.72
C ALA A 85 5.75 -13.54 19.14
N GLU A 86 4.94 -12.84 19.93
CA GLU A 86 3.64 -12.32 19.51
C GLU A 86 3.78 -11.25 18.42
N ILE A 87 4.79 -10.38 18.53
CA ILE A 87 5.10 -9.37 17.51
C ILE A 87 5.47 -10.03 16.18
N ILE A 88 6.33 -11.06 16.21
CA ILE A 88 6.72 -11.81 15.01
C ILE A 88 5.49 -12.48 14.39
N GLU A 89 4.65 -13.12 15.20
CA GLU A 89 3.44 -13.79 14.73
C GLU A 89 2.47 -12.80 14.08
N HIS A 90 2.25 -11.64 14.71
CA HIS A 90 1.35 -10.61 14.20
C HIS A 90 1.79 -10.11 12.82
N PHE A 91 3.03 -9.64 12.68
CA PHE A 91 3.49 -9.13 11.38
C PHE A 91 3.64 -10.24 10.34
N GLY A 92 4.08 -11.44 10.76
CA GLY A 92 4.23 -12.60 9.90
C GLY A 92 2.91 -13.01 9.24
N LYS A 93 1.84 -13.17 10.04
CA LYS A 93 0.51 -13.54 9.51
C LYS A 93 -0.09 -12.48 8.59
N ASN A 94 0.11 -11.20 8.91
CA ASN A 94 -0.34 -10.12 8.02
C ASN A 94 0.37 -10.18 6.66
N PHE A 95 1.70 -10.34 6.67
CA PHE A 95 2.46 -10.49 5.42
C PHE A 95 2.06 -11.73 4.63
N GLU A 96 1.91 -12.88 5.31
CA GLU A 96 1.47 -14.13 4.69
C GLU A 96 0.12 -13.98 3.99
N ARG A 97 -0.87 -13.36 4.65
CA ARG A 97 -2.18 -13.10 4.05
C ARG A 97 -2.08 -12.22 2.81
N MET A 98 -1.41 -11.06 2.92
CA MET A 98 -1.29 -10.14 1.79
C MET A 98 -0.56 -10.79 0.61
N LEU A 99 0.47 -11.59 0.88
CA LEU A 99 1.17 -12.33 -0.16
C LEU A 99 0.29 -13.39 -0.81
N ALA A 100 -0.49 -14.14 -0.03
CA ALA A 100 -1.43 -15.14 -0.54
C ALA A 100 -2.47 -14.48 -1.46
N ASP A 101 -3.12 -13.40 -1.00
CA ASP A 101 -4.12 -12.65 -1.79
C ASP A 101 -3.53 -12.18 -3.14
N ASN A 102 -2.28 -11.70 -3.16
CA ASN A 102 -1.61 -11.30 -4.40
C ASN A 102 -1.22 -12.49 -5.28
N ILE A 103 -0.79 -13.61 -4.71
CA ILE A 103 -0.47 -14.82 -5.48
C ILE A 103 -1.72 -15.36 -6.17
N ASP A 104 -2.85 -15.39 -5.45
CA ASP A 104 -4.12 -15.83 -6.00
C ASP A 104 -4.57 -14.91 -7.15
N ASP A 105 -4.46 -13.59 -7.00
CA ASP A 105 -4.75 -12.63 -8.08
C ASP A 105 -3.83 -12.85 -9.31
N TYR A 106 -2.53 -13.08 -9.10
CA TYR A 106 -1.61 -13.39 -10.19
C TYR A 106 -1.91 -14.75 -10.83
N ALA A 107 -2.38 -15.74 -10.07
CA ALA A 107 -2.74 -17.05 -10.61
C ALA A 107 -3.98 -16.94 -11.50
N GLU A 108 -4.98 -16.15 -11.10
CA GLU A 108 -6.20 -15.89 -11.88
C GLU A 108 -5.92 -15.07 -13.14
N ASN A 109 -5.02 -14.09 -13.05
CA ASN A 109 -4.74 -13.13 -14.13
C ASN A 109 -3.39 -13.35 -14.85
N PHE A 110 -2.82 -14.55 -14.70
CA PHE A 110 -1.42 -14.84 -15.04
C PHE A 110 -1.03 -14.45 -16.47
N ALA A 111 -1.82 -14.86 -17.48
CA ALA A 111 -1.51 -14.60 -18.88
C ALA A 111 -1.47 -13.09 -19.19
N THR A 112 -2.39 -12.33 -18.61
CA THR A 112 -2.49 -10.88 -18.77
C THR A 112 -1.31 -10.17 -18.13
N TYR A 113 -1.03 -10.44 -16.84
CA TYR A 113 0.04 -9.76 -16.11
C TYR A 113 1.43 -10.13 -16.61
N MET A 114 1.64 -11.40 -16.99
CA MET A 114 2.91 -11.88 -17.53
C MET A 114 3.04 -11.62 -19.04
N GLN A 115 2.04 -10.98 -19.66
CA GLN A 115 2.01 -10.63 -21.09
C GLN A 115 2.27 -11.83 -22.01
N ILE A 116 1.83 -13.02 -21.59
CA ILE A 116 1.99 -14.26 -22.35
C ILE A 116 0.97 -14.26 -23.48
N GLY A 117 1.45 -14.34 -24.73
CA GLY A 117 0.61 -14.37 -25.93
C GLY A 117 0.35 -13.02 -26.61
N GLN A 118 0.94 -11.91 -26.13
CA GLN A 118 0.86 -10.61 -26.83
C GLN A 118 2.06 -10.29 -27.73
N ASN A 119 3.12 -11.11 -27.70
CA ASN A 119 4.25 -11.04 -28.63
C ASN A 119 4.24 -12.23 -29.60
N THR A 120 3.27 -12.28 -30.51
CA THR A 120 3.51 -12.90 -31.82
C THR A 120 3.87 -11.78 -32.79
N PRO A 121 5.13 -11.68 -33.26
CA PRO A 121 5.41 -10.91 -34.46
C PRO A 121 4.54 -11.46 -35.58
N ASN A 122 3.79 -10.59 -36.25
CA ASN A 122 3.15 -10.92 -37.53
C ASN A 122 4.26 -11.15 -38.57
N ASP A 123 4.82 -12.35 -38.61
CA ASP A 123 5.67 -12.84 -39.72
C ASP A 123 4.80 -13.36 -40.88
N ASP A 124 3.72 -12.64 -41.20
CA ASP A 124 2.92 -12.84 -42.40
C ASP A 124 2.74 -11.49 -43.12
N GLN A 125 3.87 -10.97 -43.63
CA GLN A 125 3.88 -10.15 -44.84
C GLN A 125 5.03 -10.63 -45.71
N ALA A 126 4.75 -11.71 -46.43
CA ALA A 126 5.42 -12.07 -47.69
C ALA A 126 5.06 -11.09 -48.81
#